data_AF-A0A2H5Y4F9-F1
#
_entry.id   AF-A0A2H5Y4F9-F1
#
_cell.length_a   1.000
_cell.length_b   1.000
_cell.length_c   1.000
_cell.angle_alpha   90.00
_cell.angle_beta   90.00
_cell.angle_gamma   90.00
#
_symmetry.space_group_name_H-M   'P 1'
#
loop_
_entity.id
_entity.type
_entity.pdbx_description
1 polymer ?
#
loop_
_entity_poly.entity_id
_entity_poly.type
_entity_poly.pdbx_seq_one_letter_code
_entity_poly.pdbx_strand_id
1 'polypeptide(L)'
;MAFYLVRARLRVERAAELRARLERGEFRTLRPFGPALTASLENARWDPGAGEAVWEEEDYCSPPLAMERAAVLDHYFDALRVERVPQGEGWRRIADLPSLWAQPFTQEPEVLRWEEDGPACDPATGQCG
;
A
#
# COMPACT_ATOMS: atom_id res chain seq x y z
N MET A 1 -25.27 2.76 3.50
CA MET A 1 -23.95 2.72 4.14
C MET A 1 -23.58 1.28 4.41
N ALA A 2 -22.42 0.86 3.92
CA ALA A 2 -21.83 -0.45 4.19
C ALA A 2 -20.38 -0.23 4.61
N PHE A 3 -19.82 -1.19 5.35
CA PHE A 3 -18.41 -1.17 5.75
C PHE A 3 -17.71 -2.37 5.13
N TYR A 4 -16.47 -2.16 4.70
CA TYR A 4 -15.66 -3.20 4.10
C TYR A 4 -14.30 -3.26 4.77
N LEU A 5 -13.87 -4.45 5.15
CA LEU A 5 -12.46 -4.72 5.39
C LEU A 5 -11.78 -4.79 4.03
N VAL A 6 -10.90 -3.83 3.78
CA VAL A 6 -10.16 -3.68 2.54
C VAL A 6 -8.75 -4.20 2.73
N ARG A 7 -8.28 -4.97 1.75
CA ARG A 7 -6.89 -5.41 1.62
C ARG A 7 -6.37 -5.03 0.25
N ALA A 8 -5.18 -4.43 0.18
CA ALA A 8 -4.57 -4.06 -1.09
C ALA A 8 -3.05 -3.98 -1.00
N ARG A 9 -2.38 -4.17 -2.13
CA ARG A 9 -0.92 -3.99 -2.21
C ARG A 9 -0.61 -2.53 -2.47
N LEU A 10 0.11 -1.86 -1.57
CA LEU A 10 0.56 -0.49 -1.77
C LEU A 10 1.62 -0.45 -2.88
N ARG A 11 1.48 0.48 -3.83
CA ARG A 11 2.53 0.81 -4.79
C ARG A 11 3.61 1.61 -4.07
N VAL A 12 4.71 0.93 -3.74
CA VAL A 12 5.81 1.47 -2.91
C VAL A 12 6.36 2.77 -3.50
N GLU A 13 6.47 2.85 -4.84
CA GLU A 13 6.93 4.03 -5.57
C GLU A 13 6.01 5.26 -5.43
N ARG A 14 4.78 5.07 -4.95
CA ARG A 14 3.80 6.15 -4.69
C ARG A 14 3.50 6.36 -3.20
N ALA A 15 4.09 5.56 -2.32
CA ALA A 15 3.80 5.59 -0.88
C ALA A 15 4.14 6.96 -0.26
N ALA A 16 5.29 7.52 -0.60
CA ALA A 16 5.71 8.83 -0.11
C ALA A 16 4.77 9.96 -0.57
N GLU A 17 4.33 9.90 -1.83
CA GLU A 17 3.37 10.86 -2.38
C GLU A 17 2.02 10.75 -1.66
N LEU A 18 1.50 9.53 -1.51
CA LEU A 18 0.23 9.27 -0.80
C LEU A 18 0.28 9.82 0.63
N ARG A 19 1.35 9.50 1.37
CA ARG A 19 1.54 9.98 2.73
C ARG A 19 1.53 11.50 2.81
N ALA A 20 2.28 12.17 1.94
CA ALA A 20 2.36 13.63 1.94
C ALA A 20 1.01 14.29 1.60
N ARG A 21 0.22 13.70 0.70
CA ARG A 21 -1.13 14.20 0.37
C ARG A 21 -2.12 14.01 1.51
N LEU A 22 -2.04 12.89 2.23
CA LEU A 22 -2.82 12.65 3.46
C LEU A 22 -2.47 13.69 4.53
N GLU A 23 -1.18 13.95 4.77
CA GLU A 23 -0.72 14.95 5.75
C GLU A 23 -1.18 16.37 5.42
N ARG A 24 -1.27 16.71 4.12
CA ARG A 24 -1.85 17.97 3.65
C ARG A 24 -3.39 18.00 3.67
N GLY A 25 -4.04 16.87 3.98
CA GLY A 25 -5.49 16.74 4.03
C GLY A 25 -6.18 16.88 2.67
N GLU A 26 -5.49 16.63 1.56
CA GLU A 26 -5.99 16.92 0.22
C GLU A 26 -7.30 16.16 -0.10
N PHE A 27 -7.40 14.90 0.33
CA PHE A 27 -8.56 14.06 0.06
C PHE A 27 -9.79 14.43 0.89
N ARG A 28 -9.66 15.18 2.00
CA ARG A 28 -10.79 15.58 2.86
C ARG A 28 -11.82 16.44 2.13
N THR A 29 -11.41 17.11 1.06
CA THR A 29 -12.27 17.96 0.24
C THR A 29 -13.10 17.17 -0.77
N LEU A 30 -12.71 15.92 -1.08
CA LEU A 30 -13.46 15.05 -1.97
C LEU A 30 -14.84 14.73 -1.37
N ARG A 31 -15.83 14.56 -2.25
CA ARG A 31 -17.21 14.28 -1.87
C ARG A 31 -17.73 13.06 -2.66
N PRO A 32 -18.56 12.21 -2.04
CA PRO A 32 -18.99 12.24 -0.63
C PRO A 32 -18.00 11.60 0.34
N PHE A 33 -16.98 10.89 -0.15
CA PHE A 33 -16.15 9.95 0.62
C PHE A 33 -14.88 10.53 1.25
N GLY A 34 -14.48 11.74 0.89
CA GLY A 34 -13.17 12.31 1.21
C GLY A 34 -12.76 12.22 2.70
N PRO A 35 -13.62 12.68 3.64
CA PRO A 35 -13.33 12.58 5.07
C PRO A 35 -13.16 11.15 5.57
N ALA A 36 -14.03 10.21 5.13
CA ALA A 36 -13.97 8.81 5.53
C ALA A 36 -12.70 8.15 4.99
N LEU A 37 -12.45 8.25 3.68
CA LEU A 37 -11.26 7.73 3.01
C LEU A 37 -9.97 8.25 3.66
N THR A 38 -9.92 9.54 3.99
CA THR A 38 -8.73 10.13 4.63
C THR A 38 -8.48 9.48 5.99
N ALA A 39 -9.52 9.37 6.84
CA ALA A 39 -9.40 8.75 8.15
C ALA A 39 -9.00 7.27 8.04
N SER A 40 -9.59 6.55 7.08
CA SER A 40 -9.28 5.15 6.78
C SER A 40 -7.82 4.95 6.42
N LEU A 41 -7.29 5.74 5.48
CA LEU A 41 -5.90 5.61 5.03
C LEU A 41 -4.87 6.13 6.05
N GLU A 42 -5.20 7.16 6.84
CA GLU A 42 -4.35 7.61 7.96
C GLU A 42 -4.18 6.52 9.03
N ASN A 43 -5.23 5.70 9.24
CA ASN A 43 -5.26 4.63 10.24
C ASN A 43 -4.97 3.23 9.67
N ALA A 44 -4.74 3.11 8.37
CA ALA A 44 -4.44 1.85 7.71
C ALA A 44 -3.29 1.11 8.39
N ARG A 45 -3.38 -0.21 8.34
CA ARG A 45 -2.43 -1.14 8.96
C ARG A 45 -1.61 -1.87 7.91
N TRP A 46 -0.43 -2.32 8.31
CA TRP A 46 0.42 -3.19 7.51
C TRP A 46 0.30 -4.62 8.00
N ASP A 47 -0.07 -5.53 7.10
CA ASP A 47 -0.04 -6.97 7.35
C ASP A 47 1.29 -7.54 6.81
N PRO A 48 2.30 -7.78 7.67
CA PRO A 48 3.61 -8.26 7.22
C PRO A 48 3.56 -9.70 6.70
N GLY A 49 2.56 -10.49 7.08
CA GLY A 49 2.41 -11.86 6.59
C GLY A 49 1.93 -11.91 5.14
N ALA A 50 1.10 -10.94 4.73
CA ALA A 50 0.58 -10.82 3.37
C ALA A 50 1.36 -9.82 2.50
N GLY A 51 2.09 -8.87 3.11
CA GLY A 51 2.67 -7.75 2.39
C GLY A 51 1.62 -6.75 1.89
N GLU A 52 0.55 -6.54 2.66
CA GLU A 52 -0.63 -5.78 2.24
C GLU A 52 -0.96 -4.64 3.22
N ALA A 53 -1.47 -3.55 2.67
CA ALA A 53 -2.19 -2.54 3.44
C ALA A 53 -3.61 -3.03 3.74
N VAL A 54 -4.07 -2.81 4.96
CA VAL A 54 -5.38 -3.27 5.45
C VAL A 54 -6.08 -2.15 6.21
N TRP A 55 -7.36 -1.89 5.90
CA TRP A 55 -8.17 -0.88 6.59
C TRP A 55 -9.66 -1.23 6.51
N GLU A 56 -10.48 -0.61 7.36
CA GLU A 56 -11.93 -0.63 7.17
C GLU A 56 -12.36 0.65 6.44
N GLU A 57 -13.24 0.52 5.45
CA GLU A 57 -13.74 1.66 4.66
C GLU A 57 -15.27 1.76 4.73
N GLU A 58 -15.76 2.98 4.92
CA GLU A 58 -17.17 3.31 4.83
C GLU A 58 -17.54 3.61 3.36
N ASP A 59 -18.62 3.01 2.87
CA ASP A 59 -19.00 3.13 1.46
C ASP A 59 -20.53 3.26 1.26
N TYR A 60 -20.85 3.97 0.18
CA TYR A 60 -22.21 4.26 -0.28
C TYR A 60 -22.46 3.78 -1.72
N CYS A 61 -21.45 3.22 -2.38
CA CYS A 61 -21.50 2.83 -3.78
C CYS A 61 -21.99 1.40 -4.01
N SER A 62 -22.42 1.13 -5.25
CA SER A 62 -22.54 -0.21 -5.82
C SER A 62 -22.07 -0.12 -7.27
N PRO A 63 -20.97 -0.77 -7.68
CA PRO A 63 -20.13 -1.70 -6.90
C PRO A 63 -19.36 -1.01 -5.75
N PRO A 64 -18.88 -1.77 -4.75
CA PRO A 64 -18.23 -1.20 -3.59
C PRO A 64 -17.00 -0.36 -3.94
N LEU A 65 -16.85 0.77 -3.26
CA LEU A 65 -15.73 1.69 -3.39
C LEU A 65 -15.51 2.29 -4.79
N ALA A 66 -16.55 2.32 -5.64
CA ALA A 66 -16.39 2.73 -7.03
C ALA A 66 -15.81 4.15 -7.18
N MET A 67 -16.22 5.09 -6.32
CA MET A 67 -15.78 6.49 -6.39
C MET A 67 -14.36 6.66 -5.82
N GLU A 68 -14.09 6.01 -4.70
CA GLU A 68 -12.81 5.98 -4.01
C GLU A 68 -11.73 5.36 -4.91
N ARG A 69 -12.06 4.24 -5.57
CA ARG A 69 -11.20 3.57 -6.58
C ARG A 69 -10.84 4.48 -7.73
N ALA A 70 -11.86 5.05 -8.38
CA ALA A 70 -11.65 5.90 -9.55
C ALA A 70 -10.85 7.17 -9.22
N ALA A 71 -11.05 7.74 -8.03
CA ALA A 71 -10.42 9.01 -7.66
C ALA A 71 -9.05 8.86 -7.00
N VAL A 72 -8.83 7.80 -6.21
CA VAL A 72 -7.66 7.68 -5.32
C VAL A 72 -7.10 6.25 -5.30
N LEU A 73 -7.89 5.24 -4.92
CA LEU A 73 -7.34 3.95 -4.50
C LEU A 73 -6.59 3.22 -5.63
N ASP A 74 -7.13 3.19 -6.86
CA ASP A 74 -6.49 2.46 -7.97
C ASP A 74 -5.19 3.14 -8.46
N HIS A 75 -4.96 4.40 -8.06
CA HIS A 75 -3.71 5.09 -8.33
C HIS A 75 -2.58 4.59 -7.42
N TYR A 76 -2.88 4.36 -6.14
CA TYR A 76 -1.89 4.03 -5.11
C TYR A 76 -1.82 2.56 -4.74
N PHE A 77 -2.85 1.77 -5.07
CA PHE A 77 -2.95 0.38 -4.66
C PHE A 77 -3.25 -0.54 -5.84
N ASP A 78 -2.73 -1.77 -5.75
CA ASP A 78 -3.06 -2.88 -6.63
C ASP A 78 -3.81 -3.97 -5.89
N ALA A 79 -4.46 -4.85 -6.66
CA ALA A 79 -5.08 -6.08 -6.16
C ALA A 79 -6.07 -5.84 -4.99
N LEU A 80 -6.80 -4.72 -5.01
CA LEU A 80 -7.72 -4.35 -3.95
C LEU A 80 -8.88 -5.34 -3.84
N ARG A 81 -9.01 -5.96 -2.67
CA ARG A 81 -10.07 -6.90 -2.29
C ARG A 81 -10.88 -6.32 -1.15
N VAL A 82 -12.18 -6.62 -1.13
CA VAL A 82 -13.11 -6.15 -0.10
C VAL A 82 -13.88 -7.32 0.51
N GLU A 83 -14.05 -7.29 1.83
CA GLU A 83 -14.95 -8.16 2.58
C GLU A 83 -15.95 -7.29 3.32
N ARG A 84 -17.25 -7.52 3.13
CA ARG A 84 -18.27 -6.76 3.87
C ARG A 84 -18.24 -7.14 5.35
N VAL A 85 -18.15 -6.15 6.22
CA VAL A 85 -18.10 -6.33 7.69
C VAL A 85 -19.11 -5.40 8.39
N PRO A 86 -19.54 -5.71 9.62
CA PRO A 86 -20.17 -4.73 10.48
C PRO A 86 -19.24 -3.54 10.75
N GLN A 87 -19.82 -2.37 11.04
CA GLN A 87 -19.04 -1.19 11.42
C GLN A 87 -18.11 -1.49 12.60
N GLY A 88 -16.84 -1.10 12.46
CA GLY A 88 -15.80 -1.27 13.48
C GLY A 88 -15.23 -2.69 13.61
N GLU A 89 -15.84 -3.69 12.97
CA GLU A 89 -15.34 -5.06 13.02
C GLU A 89 -14.04 -5.22 12.24
N GLY A 90 -13.89 -4.54 11.10
CA GLY A 90 -12.64 -4.50 10.35
C GLY A 90 -11.52 -3.90 11.18
N TRP A 91 -11.78 -2.76 11.82
CA TRP A 91 -10.82 -2.12 12.74
C TRP A 91 -10.41 -3.03 13.90
N ARG A 92 -11.37 -3.73 14.51
CA ARG A 92 -11.08 -4.70 15.58
C ARG A 92 -10.17 -5.84 15.13
N ARG A 93 -10.40 -6.39 13.93
CA ARG A 93 -9.61 -7.52 13.39
C ARG A 93 -8.16 -7.16 13.10
N ILE A 94 -7.88 -5.88 12.81
CA ILE A 94 -6.54 -5.40 12.46
C ILE A 94 -5.89 -4.59 13.58
N ALA A 95 -6.48 -4.58 14.78
CA ALA A 95 -6.03 -3.73 15.88
C ALA A 95 -4.57 -3.98 16.28
N ASP A 96 -4.12 -5.24 16.21
CA ASP A 96 -2.77 -5.67 16.60
C ASP A 96 -1.73 -5.50 15.46
N LEU A 97 -2.17 -5.13 14.26
CA LEU A 97 -1.25 -4.88 13.15
C LEU A 97 -0.55 -3.52 13.33
N PRO A 98 0.72 -3.39 12.91
CA PRO A 98 1.42 -2.12 12.92
C PRO A 98 0.76 -1.11 11.98
N SER A 99 0.95 0.18 12.26
CA SER A 99 0.56 1.25 11.32
C SER A 99 1.24 1.03 9.97
N LEU A 100 0.51 1.25 8.88
CA LEU A 100 1.06 1.23 7.53
C LEU A 100 2.26 2.18 7.43
N TRP A 101 2.16 3.35 8.07
CA TRP A 101 3.14 4.42 7.97
C TRP A 101 4.33 4.28 8.94
N ALA A 102 4.38 3.21 9.73
CA ALA A 102 5.53 2.93 10.61
C ALA A 102 6.65 2.16 9.90
N GLN A 103 6.39 1.62 8.70
CA GLN A 103 7.37 0.90 7.90
C GLN A 103 8.11 1.87 6.97
N PRO A 104 9.43 1.72 6.76
CA PRO A 104 10.11 2.41 5.69
C PRO A 104 9.70 1.79 4.34
N PHE A 105 9.01 2.58 3.51
CA PHE A 105 8.74 2.21 2.11
C PHE A 105 9.98 2.50 1.27
N THR A 106 11.05 1.76 1.52
CA THR A 106 12.26 1.85 0.72
C THR A 106 12.04 1.02 -0.54
N GLN A 107 12.28 1.62 -1.70
CA GLN A 107 12.55 0.80 -2.88
C GLN A 107 13.86 0.09 -2.57
N GLU A 108 13.82 -1.22 -2.28
CA GLU A 108 15.05 -1.99 -2.39
C GLU A 108 15.54 -1.75 -3.81
N PRO A 109 16.74 -1.16 -4.01
CA PRO A 109 17.33 -1.20 -5.32
C PRO A 109 17.43 -2.68 -5.64
N GLU A 110 16.68 -3.11 -6.66
CA GLU A 110 16.86 -4.42 -7.27
C GLU A 110 18.36 -4.58 -7.44
N VAL A 111 18.91 -5.46 -6.62
CA VAL A 111 20.32 -5.52 -6.33
C VAL A 111 21.02 -5.58 -7.67
N LEU A 112 22.00 -4.70 -7.87
CA LEU A 112 23.13 -4.95 -8.75
C LEU A 112 23.79 -6.25 -8.24
N ARG A 113 23.16 -7.40 -8.50
CA ARG A 113 23.76 -8.72 -8.41
C ARG A 113 24.65 -8.81 -9.64
N TRP A 114 25.82 -8.18 -9.56
CA TRP A 114 26.94 -8.72 -10.29
C TRP A 114 27.31 -10.01 -9.56
N GLU A 115 26.85 -11.14 -10.08
CA GLU A 115 27.58 -12.39 -9.87
C GLU A 115 28.91 -12.23 -10.62
N GLU A 116 29.89 -11.57 -10.01
CA GLU A 116 31.29 -11.63 -10.44
C GLU A 116 31.90 -12.93 -9.91
N ASP A 117 31.32 -14.06 -10.33
CA ASP A 117 31.98 -15.37 -10.31
C ASP A 117 32.35 -15.70 -11.76
N GLY A 118 33.29 -14.92 -12.30
CA GLY A 118 34.02 -15.23 -13.52
C GLY A 118 35.51 -15.25 -13.18
N PRO A 119 36.29 -16.23 -13.64
CA PRO A 119 37.69 -16.32 -13.25
C PRO A 119 38.45 -15.09 -13.70
N ALA A 120 39.22 -14.50 -12.78
CA ALA A 120 40.08 -13.37 -13.07
C ALA A 120 41.09 -13.78 -14.16
N CYS A 121 40.90 -13.31 -15.38
CA CYS A 121 41.86 -13.48 -16.45
C CYS A 121 43.09 -12.59 -16.15
N ASP A 122 44.28 -13.17 -16.14
CA ASP A 122 45.51 -12.39 -16.02
C ASP A 122 45.78 -11.67 -17.37
N PRO A 123 45.81 -10.32 -17.39
CA PRO A 123 46.00 -9.56 -18.63
C PRO A 123 47.43 -9.65 -19.20
N ALA A 124 48.40 -10.16 -18.45
CA ALA A 124 49.76 -10.36 -18.94
C ALA A 124 49.92 -11.68 -19.71
N THR A 125 49.12 -12.70 -19.38
CA THR A 125 49.28 -14.06 -19.89
C THR A 125 48.10 -14.54 -20.74
N GLY A 126 46.94 -13.89 -20.65
CA GLY A 126 45.76 -14.19 -21.47
C GLY A 126 45.07 -15.51 -21.13
N GLN A 127 45.32 -16.07 -19.95
CA GLN A 127 44.68 -17.31 -19.47
C GLN A 127 43.58 -16.98 -18.45
N CYS A 128 42.42 -17.62 -18.64
CA CYS A 128 41.27 -17.60 -17.72
C CYS A 128 41.07 -19.04 -17.23
N GLY A 129 41.03 -19.27 -15.92
CA GLY A 129 40.91 -20.59 -15.32
C GLY A 129 39.89 -20.63 -14.20
#